data_AF-A0A0F9MV86-F1
#
_entry.id   AF-A0A0F9MV86-F1
#
_cell.length_a   1.000
_cell.length_b   1.000
_cell.length_c   1.000
_cell.angle_alpha   90.00
_cell.angle_beta   90.00
_cell.angle_gamma   90.00
#
_symmetry.space_group_name_H-M   'P 1'
#
loop_
_entity.id
_entity.type
_entity.pdbx_description
1 polymer ?
#
loop_
_entity_poly.entity_id
_entity_poly.type
_entity_poly.pdbx_seq_one_letter_code
_entity_poly.pdbx_strand_id
1 'polypeptide(L)'
;MTEERNKLFRTAIFDEIDAERKRQQEIWGDEFDDKNTPNDWLAFVTRYAARAAHLATVKSTETNEAYRSDLIKAATVCVAALEAYDRQQGIVPRHYE
;
A
#
# COMPACT_ATOMS: atom_id res chain seq x y z
N MET A 1 0.50 -11.84 -26.28
CA MET A 1 1.43 -11.58 -25.16
C MET A 1 1.76 -12.93 -24.54
N THR A 2 3.04 -13.29 -24.32
CA THR A 2 3.42 -14.61 -23.80
C THR A 2 3.24 -14.71 -22.28
N GLU A 3 2.94 -15.90 -21.77
CA GLU A 3 2.64 -16.17 -20.35
C GLU A 3 3.81 -15.84 -19.42
N GLU A 4 5.04 -16.19 -19.82
CA GLU A 4 6.28 -15.83 -19.10
C GLU A 4 6.44 -14.32 -18.92
N ARG A 5 6.09 -13.53 -19.94
CA ARG A 5 6.21 -12.08 -19.88
C ARG A 5 5.23 -11.49 -18.86
N ASN A 6 4.01 -12.00 -18.79
CA ASN A 6 3.02 -11.57 -17.80
C ASN A 6 3.47 -11.90 -16.37
N LYS A 7 4.13 -13.06 -16.19
CA LYS A 7 4.73 -13.44 -14.90
C LYS A 7 5.83 -12.47 -14.50
N LEU A 8 6.76 -12.15 -15.39
CA LEU A 8 7.85 -11.20 -15.15
C LEU A 8 7.32 -9.80 -14.77
N PHE A 9 6.29 -9.32 -15.46
CA PHE A 9 5.67 -8.03 -15.11
C PHE A 9 5.04 -8.03 -13.72
N ARG A 10 4.36 -9.12 -13.33
CA ARG A 10 3.76 -9.22 -12.00
C ARG A 10 4.82 -9.28 -10.90
N THR A 11 5.89 -10.03 -11.13
CA THR A 11 7.02 -10.09 -10.19
C THR A 11 7.63 -8.70 -9.96
N ALA A 12 7.87 -7.92 -11.02
CA ALA A 12 8.38 -6.56 -10.88
C ALA A 12 7.47 -5.65 -10.02
N ILE A 13 6.14 -5.78 -10.15
CA ILE A 13 5.20 -5.04 -9.31
C ILE A 13 5.33 -5.45 -7.84
N PHE A 14 5.51 -6.74 -7.56
CA PHE A 14 5.71 -7.21 -6.18
C PHE A 14 7.04 -6.73 -5.59
N ASP A 15 8.11 -6.70 -6.38
CA ASP A 15 9.41 -6.16 -5.95
C ASP A 15 9.30 -4.68 -5.56
N GLU A 16 8.50 -3.90 -6.30
CA GLU A 16 8.27 -2.49 -5.96
C GLU A 16 7.41 -2.29 -4.72
N ILE A 17 6.42 -3.16 -4.49
CA ILE A 17 5.63 -3.18 -3.25
C ILE A 17 6.53 -3.52 -2.06
N ASP A 18 7.41 -4.51 -2.20
CA ASP A 18 8.38 -4.89 -1.16
C ASP A 18 9.37 -3.76 -0.86
N ALA A 19 9.89 -3.08 -1.91
CA ALA A 19 10.78 -1.94 -1.74
C ALA A 19 10.10 -0.77 -1.00
N GLU A 20 8.86 -0.44 -1.36
CA GLU A 20 8.08 0.57 -0.64
C GLU A 20 7.78 0.11 0.79
N ARG A 21 7.46 -1.18 1.02
CA ARG A 21 7.20 -1.72 2.36
C ARG A 21 8.40 -1.57 3.29
N LYS A 22 9.60 -1.87 2.79
CA LYS A 22 10.87 -1.68 3.51
C LYS A 22 11.07 -0.21 3.90
N ARG A 23 10.82 0.73 2.98
CA ARG A 23 10.87 2.16 3.27
C ARG A 23 9.89 2.57 4.36
N GLN A 24 8.65 2.06 4.33
CA GLN A 24 7.65 2.33 5.37
C GLN A 24 8.09 1.78 6.74
N GLN A 25 8.68 0.58 6.74
CA GLN A 25 9.23 -0.05 7.94
C GLN A 25 10.35 0.76 8.58
N GLU A 26 11.25 1.30 7.76
CA GLU A 26 12.35 2.15 8.23
C GLU A 26 11.87 3.46 8.87
N ILE A 27 10.72 3.99 8.41
CA ILE A 27 10.20 5.28 8.88
C ILE A 27 9.32 5.14 10.12
N TRP A 28 8.43 4.15 10.15
CA TRP A 28 7.41 4.01 11.19
C TRP A 28 7.61 2.80 12.10
N GLY A 29 8.10 1.68 11.55
CA GLY A 29 8.33 0.43 12.26
C GLY A 29 7.06 -0.32 12.70
N ASP A 30 7.24 -1.56 13.13
CA ASP A 30 6.13 -2.45 13.51
C ASP A 30 5.32 -1.92 14.71
N GLU A 31 5.95 -1.17 15.64
CA GLU A 31 5.25 -0.63 16.81
C GLU A 31 4.17 0.38 16.42
N PHE A 32 4.37 1.11 15.32
CA PHE A 32 3.34 1.99 14.76
C PHE A 32 2.24 1.18 14.10
N ASP A 33 2.61 0.22 13.25
CA ASP A 33 1.68 -0.65 12.55
C ASP A 33 0.75 -1.39 13.52
N ASP A 34 1.32 -1.89 14.62
CA ASP A 34 0.60 -2.73 15.56
C ASP A 34 -0.46 -1.98 16.39
N LYS A 35 -0.50 -0.65 16.30
CA LYS A 35 -1.51 0.20 16.96
C LYS A 35 -2.68 0.55 16.04
N ASN A 36 -2.58 0.28 14.74
CA ASN A 36 -3.58 0.71 13.77
C ASN A 36 -4.81 -0.20 13.78
N THR A 37 -5.98 0.41 13.93
CA THR A 37 -7.28 -0.25 13.84
C THR A 37 -7.66 -0.54 12.38
N PRO A 38 -8.64 -1.42 12.10
CA PRO A 38 -9.15 -1.61 10.75
C PRO A 38 -9.56 -0.31 10.04
N ASN A 39 -10.07 0.68 10.79
CA ASN A 39 -10.44 1.97 10.23
C ASN A 39 -9.22 2.81 9.83
N ASP A 40 -8.14 2.76 10.62
CA ASP A 40 -6.89 3.46 10.30
C ASP A 40 -6.28 2.90 9.02
N TRP A 41 -6.20 1.56 8.91
CA TRP A 41 -5.74 0.88 7.71
C TRP A 41 -6.56 1.27 6.47
N LEU A 42 -7.89 1.23 6.57
CA LEU A 42 -8.76 1.64 5.47
C LEU A 42 -8.62 3.12 5.12
N ALA A 43 -8.41 4.00 6.11
CA ALA A 43 -8.17 5.41 5.87
C ALA A 43 -6.87 5.63 5.07
N PHE A 44 -5.79 4.91 5.42
CA PHE A 44 -4.51 4.98 4.70
C PHE A 44 -4.63 4.46 3.26
N VAL A 45 -5.27 3.31 3.05
CA VAL A 45 -5.51 2.76 1.70
C VAL A 45 -6.35 3.74 0.87
N THR A 46 -7.45 4.24 1.46
CA THR A 46 -8.37 5.15 0.78
C THR A 46 -7.68 6.46 0.40
N ARG A 47 -6.79 7.00 1.25
CA ARG A 47 -6.02 8.21 0.94
C ARG A 47 -5.23 8.07 -0.35
N TYR A 48 -4.48 6.98 -0.52
CA TYR A 48 -3.68 6.75 -1.72
C TYR A 48 -4.56 6.41 -2.94
N ALA A 49 -5.58 5.57 -2.77
CA ALA A 49 -6.51 5.22 -3.84
C ALA A 49 -7.27 6.45 -4.37
N ALA A 50 -7.73 7.33 -3.48
CA ALA A 50 -8.42 8.57 -3.86
C ALA A 50 -7.47 9.55 -4.57
N ARG A 51 -6.21 9.66 -4.13
CA ARG A 51 -5.21 10.49 -4.81
C ARG A 51 -4.91 9.98 -6.22
N ALA A 52 -4.78 8.66 -6.40
CA ALA A 52 -4.66 8.05 -7.72
C ALA A 52 -5.89 8.37 -8.60
N ALA A 53 -7.11 8.21 -8.07
CA ALA A 53 -8.33 8.50 -8.81
C ALA A 53 -8.41 9.98 -9.25
N HIS A 54 -7.97 10.91 -8.40
CA HIS A 54 -7.91 12.33 -8.75
C HIS A 54 -6.90 12.60 -9.89
N LEU A 55 -5.70 12.02 -9.81
CA LEU A 55 -4.65 12.20 -10.82
C LEU A 55 -5.05 11.66 -12.20
N ALA A 56 -5.90 10.62 -12.25
CA ALA A 56 -6.42 10.07 -13.51
C ALA A 56 -7.26 11.08 -14.31
N THR A 57 -7.72 12.17 -13.69
CA THR A 57 -8.46 13.24 -14.37
C THR A 57 -7.57 14.25 -15.09
N VAL A 58 -6.25 14.22 -14.85
CA VAL A 58 -5.26 15.16 -15.41
C VAL A 58 -4.31 14.39 -16.34
N LYS A 59 -4.17 14.81 -17.60
CA LYS A 59 -3.31 14.15 -18.59
C LYS A 59 -1.92 14.80 -18.67
N SER A 60 -0.98 14.34 -17.86
CA SER A 60 0.46 14.62 -18.01
C SER A 60 1.29 13.35 -17.73
N THR A 61 2.55 13.31 -18.18
CA THR A 61 3.45 12.19 -17.87
C THR A 61 3.70 12.10 -16.36
N GLU A 62 3.87 13.24 -15.69
CA GLU A 62 4.02 13.34 -14.24
C GLU A 62 2.80 12.78 -13.49
N THR A 63 1.58 13.03 -13.98
CA THR A 63 0.37 12.47 -13.34
C THR A 63 0.23 10.97 -13.54
N ASN A 64 0.74 10.41 -14.64
CA ASN A 64 0.76 8.95 -14.84
C ASN A 64 1.74 8.23 -13.90
N GLU A 65 2.94 8.79 -13.70
CA GLU A 65 3.91 8.25 -12.75
C GLU A 65 3.40 8.35 -11.30
N ALA A 66 2.81 9.50 -10.94
CA ALA A 66 2.21 9.71 -9.65
C ALA A 66 1.01 8.76 -9.41
N TYR A 67 0.16 8.53 -10.41
CA TYR A 67 -0.92 7.55 -10.37
C TYR A 67 -0.40 6.15 -10.03
N ARG A 68 0.64 5.70 -10.74
CA ARG A 68 1.23 4.37 -10.50
C ARG A 68 1.88 4.30 -9.11
N SER A 69 2.60 5.34 -8.69
CA SER A 69 3.20 5.44 -7.35
C SER A 69 2.14 5.33 -6.25
N ASP A 70 0.97 5.94 -6.43
CA ASP A 70 -0.12 5.89 -5.46
C ASP A 70 -0.76 4.52 -5.36
N LEU A 71 -0.91 3.80 -6.48
CA LEU A 71 -1.39 2.42 -6.45
C LEU A 71 -0.40 1.48 -5.75
N ILE A 72 0.92 1.65 -5.98
CA ILE A 72 1.94 0.89 -5.26
C ILE A 72 1.85 1.15 -3.75
N LYS A 73 1.69 2.42 -3.34
CA LYS A 73 1.53 2.78 -1.92
C LYS A 73 0.26 2.20 -1.31
N ALA A 74 -0.87 2.26 -2.02
CA ALA A 74 -2.12 1.66 -1.56
C ALA A 74 -1.98 0.13 -1.35
N ALA A 75 -1.37 -0.56 -2.32
CA ALA A 75 -1.09 -1.99 -2.21
C ALA A 75 -0.13 -2.30 -1.05
N THR A 76 0.89 -1.46 -0.85
CA THR A 76 1.85 -1.61 0.24
C THR A 76 1.18 -1.48 1.61
N VAL A 77 0.26 -0.53 1.78
CA VAL A 77 -0.51 -0.40 3.03
C VAL A 77 -1.36 -1.65 3.29
N CYS A 78 -1.95 -2.27 2.25
CA CYS A 78 -2.64 -3.54 2.43
C CYS A 78 -1.70 -4.66 2.90
N VAL A 79 -0.46 -4.71 2.40
CA VAL A 79 0.56 -5.67 2.87
C VAL A 79 0.90 -5.41 4.33
N ALA A 80 1.18 -4.16 4.70
CA ALA A 80 1.48 -3.79 6.09
C ALA A 80 0.33 -4.16 7.05
N ALA A 81 -0.92 -3.95 6.63
CA ALA A 81 -2.10 -4.33 7.41
C ALA A 81 -2.23 -5.84 7.61
N LEU A 82 -1.90 -6.65 6.59
CA LEU A 82 -1.89 -8.10 6.67
C LEU A 82 -0.75 -8.60 7.57
N GLU A 83 0.45 -8.02 7.45
CA GLU A 83 1.57 -8.35 8.34
C GLU A 83 1.24 -8.02 9.80
N ALA A 84 0.62 -6.87 10.07
CA ALA A 84 0.17 -6.51 11.41
C ALA A 84 -0.90 -7.48 11.93
N TYR A 85 -1.86 -7.87 11.08
CA TYR A 85 -2.86 -8.87 11.43
C TYR A 85 -2.22 -10.21 11.80
N ASP A 86 -1.26 -10.70 11.00
CA ASP A 86 -0.58 -11.97 11.21
C ASP A 86 0.29 -11.93 12.48
N ARG A 87 1.00 -10.82 12.74
CA ARG A 87 1.79 -10.63 13.97
C ARG A 87 0.91 -10.62 15.22
N GLN A 88 -0.24 -9.96 15.16
CA GLN A 88 -1.18 -9.84 16.28
C GLN A 88 -2.15 -11.00 16.42
N GLN A 89 -2.21 -11.89 15.42
CA GLN A 89 -3.19 -12.95 15.31
C GLN A 89 -4.64 -12.42 15.36
N GLY A 90 -4.88 -11.24 14.78
CA GLY A 90 -6.18 -10.59 14.86
C GLY A 90 -6.18 -9.11 14.49
N ILE A 91 -7.32 -8.46 14.74
CA ILE A 91 -7.50 -7.02 14.53
C ILE A 91 -7.25 -6.25 15.83
N VAL A 92 -6.68 -5.04 15.71
CA VAL A 92 -6.65 -4.07 16.81
C VAL A 92 -8.07 -3.51 17.01
N PRO A 93 -8.69 -3.66 18.18
CA PRO A 93 -9.99 -3.05 18.44
C PRO A 93 -9.88 -1.54 18.48
N ARG A 94 -10.98 -0.85 18.18
CA ARG A 94 -11.05 0.61 18.29
C ARG A 94 -10.69 1.05 19.72
N HIS A 95 -9.75 1.99 19.83
CA HIS A 95 -9.23 2.48 21.11
C HIS A 95 -9.28 4.01 21.27
N TYR A 96 -9.86 4.72 20.30
CA TYR A 96 -10.19 6.14 20.42
C TYR A 96 -11.68 6.33 20.74
N GLU A 97 -11.97 7.16 21.74
CA GLU A 97 -13.33 7.56 22.16
C GLU A 97 -14.09 8.25 21.01
#